data_AF-T0PS79-F1
#
_entry.id   AF-T0PS79-F1
#
_cell.length_a   1.000
_cell.length_b   1.000
_cell.length_c   1.000
_cell.angle_alpha   90.00
_cell.angle_beta   90.00
_cell.angle_gamma   90.00
#
_symmetry.space_group_name_H-M   'P 1'
#
loop_
_entity.id
_entity.type
_entity.pdbx_description
1 polymer ?
#
loop_
_entity_poly.entity_id
_entity_poly.type
_entity_poly.pdbx_seq_one_letter_code
_entity_poly.pdbx_strand_id
1 'polypeptide(L)'
;MVQRIAPLPDLIAPRPRQRYRQGLVLALLYLVFATLVAVCTRKLSSLANTTVFMGLNTATYTTNKFAIPITVLLQGTTTLHLSASLPFDAKLSLSTLVYATCGKRNTTCANGFQSTSNQLWGHVAKALTLIPNFDDPVFQDPTLTVTIQHINNMSGWNKPMVQISIPGHAMAVTCMIKRATFYRSSAPPSTAEVDSIAFCSTRKYDPNWICENDAALDANTYAIRASQGKATYLGVAPRREVYLNPNYLATFRNGATAMRLTTLTFFDEYERGILRTLAPWDVLPESSCASLNVETGLGWLLHTQGLVTMVWESDALMLTNSIVLWLLTVYLVALQLVFLRQSVVCSVPVYMSKTVVDLAILIVSFYGNHNLQTLTTYLYKRPSAETPVYYKWLGPAQLASVVGIMTGPLIQMWFNPRLVTQTWLLLTFSIVNWVLVFVLEAFVFPEMSKTVPGPCGYATSSNCFSFDAIYRTYYLSGIASGGVVLVAILCVYAHTAYAARVHKSYVVPSTNSVLQYLEITDFSSILTSPYSLLVATDDGAVGIDNGVLLVKNMLQVSDAVLTRTSNVQYELVYRFIPTALLRTIFSRAIGTIRIVSIEKNRILHHSSYKYLHEMALNQREYSPYYA
;
A
#
# COMPACT_ATOMS: atom_id res chain seq x y z
N MET A 1 41.93 11.02 -77.28
CA MET A 1 40.46 10.88 -77.20
C MET A 1 40.15 9.87 -76.10
N VAL A 2 39.95 10.33 -74.87
CA VAL A 2 39.48 9.51 -73.74
C VAL A 2 38.52 10.40 -72.96
N GLN A 3 37.22 10.18 -73.16
CA GLN A 3 36.15 10.86 -72.43
C GLN A 3 36.16 10.40 -70.96
N ARG A 4 36.44 11.32 -70.03
CA ARG A 4 36.08 11.14 -68.63
C ARG A 4 34.56 11.28 -68.52
N ILE A 5 33.89 10.16 -68.35
CA ILE A 5 32.50 10.10 -67.91
C ILE A 5 32.47 10.65 -66.48
N ALA A 6 31.72 11.73 -66.27
CA ALA A 6 31.46 12.28 -64.95
C ALA A 6 30.70 11.25 -64.09
N PRO A 7 30.93 11.18 -62.77
CA PRO A 7 30.14 10.32 -61.91
C PRO A 7 28.70 10.84 -61.87
N LEU A 8 27.77 9.94 -62.22
CA LEU A 8 26.32 10.11 -62.04
C LEU A 8 26.04 10.34 -60.54
N PRO A 9 25.15 11.27 -60.16
CA PRO A 9 24.67 11.36 -58.79
C PRO A 9 23.60 10.29 -58.58
N ASP A 10 23.97 9.14 -58.02
CA ASP A 10 23.02 8.26 -57.32
C ASP A 10 22.60 9.02 -56.04
N LEU A 11 21.50 9.79 -56.02
CA LEU A 11 20.09 9.40 -56.04
C LEU A 11 19.76 8.30 -55.03
N ILE A 12 18.96 8.72 -54.05
CA ILE A 12 18.26 7.96 -53.00
C ILE A 12 19.09 7.74 -51.73
N ALA A 13 19.18 8.80 -50.93
CA ALA A 13 19.36 8.65 -49.49
C ALA A 13 18.29 7.67 -48.95
N PRO A 14 18.64 6.74 -48.04
CA PRO A 14 17.70 5.74 -47.56
C PRO A 14 16.49 6.44 -46.93
N ARG A 15 15.29 6.19 -47.49
CA ARG A 15 14.01 6.62 -46.89
C ARG A 15 14.02 6.18 -45.42
N PRO A 16 14.01 7.11 -44.43
CA PRO A 16 13.91 6.70 -43.05
C PRO A 16 12.60 5.95 -42.87
N ARG A 17 12.70 4.67 -42.46
CA ARG A 17 11.55 3.81 -42.18
C ARG A 17 10.56 4.57 -41.32
N GLN A 18 9.34 4.66 -41.82
CA GLN A 18 8.18 5.31 -41.24
C GLN A 18 7.92 4.85 -39.77
N ARG A 19 8.61 5.43 -38.77
CA ARG A 19 8.34 5.19 -37.33
C ARG A 19 7.25 6.14 -36.83
N TYR A 20 6.07 6.06 -37.44
CA TYR A 20 4.96 6.96 -37.14
C TYR A 20 4.18 6.50 -35.91
N ARG A 21 3.59 7.45 -35.18
CA ARG A 21 2.68 7.27 -34.01
C ARG A 21 3.32 7.09 -32.64
N GLN A 22 4.59 7.43 -32.44
CA GLN A 22 5.21 7.38 -31.09
C GLN A 22 4.46 8.25 -30.07
N GLY A 23 4.01 9.44 -30.48
CA GLY A 23 3.22 10.35 -29.65
C GLY A 23 1.90 9.74 -29.19
N LEU A 24 1.23 9.00 -30.08
CA LEU A 24 0.00 8.28 -29.76
C LEU A 24 0.23 7.11 -28.80
N VAL A 25 1.29 6.31 -29.01
CA VAL A 25 1.63 5.20 -28.12
C VAL A 25 1.89 5.70 -26.70
N LEU A 26 2.65 6.80 -26.55
CA LEU A 26 2.89 7.41 -25.25
C LEU A 26 1.61 7.97 -24.61
N ALA A 27 0.74 8.61 -25.40
CA ALA A 27 -0.53 9.12 -24.89
C ALA A 27 -1.43 7.98 -24.38
N LEU A 28 -1.51 6.86 -25.10
CA LEU A 28 -2.26 5.68 -24.69
C LEU A 28 -1.66 5.04 -23.42
N LEU A 29 -0.33 4.98 -23.28
CA LEU A 29 0.30 4.54 -22.04
C LEU A 29 -0.12 5.40 -20.85
N TYR A 30 -0.09 6.73 -21.00
CA TYR A 30 -0.54 7.63 -19.94
C TYR A 30 -2.02 7.49 -19.63
N LEU A 31 -2.88 7.19 -20.62
CA LEU A 31 -4.28 6.87 -20.37
C LEU A 31 -4.44 5.61 -19.51
N VAL A 32 -3.65 4.56 -19.79
CA VAL A 32 -3.64 3.34 -18.98
C VAL A 32 -3.22 3.66 -17.54
N PHE A 33 -2.11 4.39 -17.35
CA PHE A 33 -1.67 4.80 -16.02
C PHE A 33 -2.70 5.68 -15.30
N ALA A 34 -3.30 6.67 -15.98
CA ALA A 34 -4.30 7.53 -15.37
C ALA A 34 -5.55 6.75 -14.97
N THR A 35 -5.94 5.76 -15.77
CA THR A 35 -7.05 4.85 -15.44
C THR A 35 -6.72 3.98 -14.22
N LEU A 36 -5.49 3.48 -14.13
CA LEU A 36 -5.02 2.76 -12.93
C LEU A 36 -5.06 3.66 -11.69
N VAL A 37 -4.58 4.91 -11.78
CA VAL A 37 -4.65 5.87 -10.67
C VAL A 37 -6.11 6.07 -10.24
N ALA A 38 -7.02 6.34 -11.17
CA ALA A 38 -8.44 6.59 -10.85
C ALA A 38 -9.12 5.36 -10.21
N VAL A 39 -8.92 4.17 -10.78
CA VAL A 39 -9.51 2.92 -10.28
C VAL A 39 -8.93 2.55 -8.91
N CYS A 40 -7.61 2.61 -8.74
CA CYS A 40 -6.96 2.29 -7.47
C CYS A 40 -7.37 3.29 -6.39
N THR A 41 -7.36 4.60 -6.69
CA THR A 41 -7.79 5.64 -5.74
C THR A 41 -9.24 5.42 -5.32
N ARG A 42 -10.15 5.12 -6.27
CA ARG A 42 -11.56 4.82 -5.94
C ARG A 42 -11.70 3.61 -5.03
N LYS A 43 -10.97 2.53 -5.29
CA LYS A 43 -11.01 1.32 -4.46
C LYS A 43 -10.40 1.59 -3.08
N LEU A 44 -9.27 2.26 -3.00
CA LEU A 44 -8.66 2.66 -1.73
C LEU A 44 -9.59 3.60 -0.94
N SER A 45 -10.26 4.55 -1.59
CA SER A 45 -11.25 5.43 -0.93
C SER A 45 -12.45 4.67 -0.38
N SER A 46 -12.81 3.52 -0.95
CA SER A 46 -13.87 2.66 -0.37
C SER A 46 -13.42 1.88 0.86
N LEU A 47 -12.10 1.68 1.02
CA LEU A 47 -11.49 1.02 2.19
C LEU A 47 -11.10 2.01 3.28
N ALA A 48 -10.79 3.25 2.91
CA ALA A 48 -10.36 4.29 3.84
C ALA A 48 -11.51 4.71 4.74
N ASN A 49 -11.22 4.85 6.03
CA ASN A 49 -12.13 5.33 7.07
C ASN A 49 -13.40 4.47 7.20
N THR A 50 -13.40 3.23 6.69
CA THR A 50 -14.49 2.27 6.80
C THR A 50 -14.03 0.99 7.49
N THR A 51 -14.98 0.23 8.04
CA THR A 51 -14.73 -1.10 8.60
C THR A 51 -14.77 -2.14 7.48
N VAL A 52 -13.65 -2.84 7.28
CA VAL A 52 -13.51 -3.89 6.27
C VAL A 52 -13.39 -5.23 6.98
N PHE A 53 -14.39 -6.09 6.81
CA PHE A 53 -14.32 -7.44 7.32
C PHE A 53 -13.28 -8.24 6.54
N MET A 54 -12.22 -8.67 7.22
CA MET A 54 -11.14 -9.48 6.68
C MET A 54 -11.42 -10.97 6.91
N GLY A 55 -12.57 -11.37 7.42
CA GLY A 55 -12.86 -12.79 7.63
C GLY A 55 -11.97 -13.48 8.65
N LEU A 56 -11.87 -14.80 8.49
CA LEU A 56 -11.09 -15.68 9.34
C LEU A 56 -9.58 -15.56 9.05
N ASN A 57 -8.81 -15.05 10.01
CA ASN A 57 -7.37 -15.09 9.98
C ASN A 57 -6.84 -16.11 10.98
N THR A 58 -5.88 -16.91 10.52
CA THR A 58 -5.16 -17.89 11.35
C THR A 58 -3.68 -17.52 11.36
N ALA A 59 -3.12 -17.41 12.56
CA ALA A 59 -1.69 -17.25 12.79
C ALA A 59 -1.15 -18.57 13.33
N THR A 60 -0.14 -19.13 12.69
CA THR A 60 0.51 -20.38 13.12
C THR A 60 1.98 -20.11 13.47
N TYR A 61 2.68 -21.15 13.93
CA TYR A 61 4.11 -21.04 14.23
C TYR A 61 4.99 -20.87 12.98
N THR A 62 4.49 -21.24 11.79
CA THR A 62 5.24 -21.21 10.53
C THR A 62 4.71 -20.17 9.56
N THR A 63 3.39 -19.98 9.48
CA THR A 63 2.70 -19.05 8.57
C THR A 63 1.97 -17.96 9.35
N ASN A 64 1.96 -16.72 8.85
CA ASN A 64 1.30 -15.56 9.50
C ASN A 64 1.67 -15.40 10.99
N LYS A 65 2.96 -15.59 11.33
CA LYS A 65 3.44 -15.70 12.71
C LYS A 65 2.96 -14.53 13.58
N PHE A 66 2.27 -14.85 14.67
CA PHE A 66 1.95 -13.89 15.72
C PHE A 66 3.08 -13.91 16.76
N ALA A 67 4.08 -13.03 16.59
CA ALA A 67 5.16 -12.87 17.55
C ALA A 67 4.73 -11.96 18.71
N ILE A 68 4.85 -12.44 19.94
CA ILE A 68 4.74 -11.59 21.13
C ILE A 68 6.08 -10.89 21.31
N PRO A 69 6.13 -9.56 21.22
CA PRO A 69 7.38 -8.86 21.39
C PRO A 69 7.73 -8.71 22.87
N ILE A 70 8.99 -8.98 23.19
CA ILE A 70 9.43 -9.07 24.58
C ILE A 70 10.16 -7.80 24.99
N THR A 71 9.68 -7.16 26.06
CA THR A 71 10.31 -5.97 26.64
C THR A 71 11.25 -6.33 27.79
N VAL A 72 10.76 -7.13 28.73
CA VAL A 72 11.47 -7.70 29.87
C VAL A 72 10.67 -8.89 30.39
N LEU A 73 11.36 -9.98 30.72
CA LEU A 73 10.75 -11.19 31.25
C LEU A 73 10.84 -11.22 32.77
N LEU A 74 9.74 -11.62 33.41
CA LEU A 74 9.69 -12.16 34.76
C LEU A 74 9.68 -13.68 34.62
N GLN A 75 10.70 -14.34 35.17
CA GLN A 75 10.78 -15.79 35.22
C GLN A 75 11.09 -16.21 36.65
N GLY A 76 10.46 -17.28 37.11
CA GLY A 76 11.00 -17.97 38.27
C GLY A 76 10.28 -19.24 38.64
N THR A 77 10.83 -19.87 39.65
CA THR A 77 10.42 -21.19 40.13
C THR A 77 10.23 -21.14 41.62
N THR A 78 9.15 -21.74 42.11
CA THR A 78 8.87 -21.89 43.54
C THR A 78 8.26 -23.25 43.80
N THR A 79 8.42 -23.75 45.02
CA THR A 79 7.74 -24.97 45.49
C THR A 79 6.59 -24.59 46.42
N LEU A 80 5.50 -25.35 46.38
CA LEU A 80 4.34 -25.17 47.24
C LEU A 80 3.89 -26.53 47.77
N HIS A 81 3.86 -26.66 49.09
CA HIS A 81 3.20 -27.80 49.74
C HIS A 81 1.69 -27.58 49.69
N LEU A 82 0.92 -28.53 49.12
CA LEU A 82 -0.51 -28.31 48.86
C LEU A 82 -1.33 -28.11 50.14
N SER A 83 -0.94 -28.73 51.26
CA SER A 83 -1.55 -28.48 52.57
C SER A 83 -1.14 -27.16 53.27
N ALA A 84 -0.07 -26.48 52.84
CA ALA A 84 0.41 -25.29 53.52
C ALA A 84 -0.62 -24.16 53.42
N SER A 85 -0.86 -23.39 54.49
CA SER A 85 -1.72 -22.20 54.40
C SER A 85 -1.06 -21.13 53.52
N LEU A 86 -1.83 -20.51 52.63
CA LEU A 86 -1.35 -19.44 51.75
C LEU A 86 -2.30 -18.26 51.93
N PRO A 87 -1.90 -17.18 52.62
CA PRO A 87 -2.74 -16.00 52.74
C PRO A 87 -2.97 -15.40 51.35
N PHE A 88 -4.20 -14.97 51.08
CA PHE A 88 -4.54 -14.24 49.84
C PHE A 88 -4.89 -12.80 50.21
N ASP A 89 -4.02 -11.87 49.83
CA ASP A 89 -4.35 -10.45 49.92
C ASP A 89 -5.56 -10.15 49.02
N ALA A 90 -6.60 -9.56 49.60
CA ALA A 90 -7.82 -9.18 48.88
C ALA A 90 -7.57 -8.19 47.73
N LYS A 91 -6.45 -7.45 47.75
CA LYS A 91 -6.04 -6.51 46.70
C LYS A 91 -5.43 -7.20 45.48
N LEU A 92 -4.98 -8.44 45.62
CA LEU A 92 -4.33 -9.18 44.53
C LEU A 92 -5.37 -9.88 43.65
N SER A 93 -5.10 -9.87 42.34
CA SER A 93 -5.88 -10.61 41.35
C SER A 93 -4.99 -11.08 40.21
N LEU A 94 -5.46 -12.05 39.41
CA LEU A 94 -4.73 -12.47 38.20
C LEU A 94 -4.47 -11.30 37.24
N SER A 95 -5.30 -10.26 37.28
CA SER A 95 -5.09 -9.04 36.48
C SER A 95 -3.80 -8.32 36.83
N THR A 96 -3.29 -8.46 38.07
CA THR A 96 -1.98 -7.93 38.48
C THR A 96 -0.87 -8.51 37.61
N LEU A 97 -0.93 -9.79 37.22
CA LEU A 97 0.05 -10.39 36.32
C LEU A 97 -0.16 -9.98 34.86
N VAL A 98 -1.40 -9.71 34.45
CA VAL A 98 -1.72 -9.28 33.09
C VAL A 98 -1.29 -7.85 32.82
N TYR A 99 -1.40 -6.95 33.80
CA TYR A 99 -1.17 -5.51 33.61
C TYR A 99 0.11 -4.96 34.23
N ALA A 100 0.91 -5.79 34.90
CA ALA A 100 2.18 -5.31 35.43
C ALA A 100 3.10 -4.85 34.29
N THR A 101 3.66 -3.64 34.44
CA THR A 101 4.47 -3.00 33.40
C THR A 101 5.83 -2.65 33.97
N CYS A 102 6.88 -2.97 33.22
CA CYS A 102 8.24 -2.55 33.52
C CYS A 102 8.87 -1.87 32.30
N GLY A 103 9.87 -1.03 32.55
CA GLY A 103 10.69 -0.45 31.48
C GLY A 103 11.43 -1.54 30.68
N LYS A 104 11.75 -1.25 29.41
CA LYS A 104 12.50 -2.16 28.53
C LYS A 104 13.81 -2.60 29.20
N ARG A 105 14.07 -3.91 29.25
CA ARG A 105 15.25 -4.53 29.91
C ARG A 105 15.43 -4.18 31.40
N ASN A 106 14.39 -3.68 32.10
CA ASN A 106 14.46 -3.39 33.53
C ASN A 106 14.17 -4.65 34.37
N THR A 107 15.20 -5.48 34.56
CA THR A 107 15.11 -6.74 35.31
C THR A 107 14.83 -6.51 36.79
N THR A 108 15.32 -5.42 37.39
CA THR A 108 15.05 -5.06 38.80
C THR A 108 13.55 -4.87 39.05
N CYS A 109 12.88 -4.13 38.14
CA CYS A 109 11.42 -3.98 38.19
C CYS A 109 10.72 -5.33 38.08
N ALA A 110 11.09 -6.15 37.08
CA ALA A 110 10.47 -7.45 36.86
C ALA A 110 10.62 -8.35 38.11
N ASN A 111 11.85 -8.50 38.63
CA ASN A 111 12.15 -9.30 39.81
C ASN A 111 11.40 -8.84 41.06
N GLY A 112 11.09 -7.54 41.18
CA GLY A 112 10.23 -7.02 42.25
C GLY A 112 8.82 -7.62 42.29
N PHE A 113 8.30 -8.12 41.16
CA PHE A 113 7.01 -8.80 41.08
C PHE A 113 7.08 -10.31 41.35
N GLN A 114 8.27 -10.89 41.57
CA GLN A 114 8.45 -12.34 41.72
C GLN A 114 7.61 -12.91 42.87
N SER A 115 7.62 -12.25 44.04
CA SER A 115 6.84 -12.68 45.22
C SER A 115 5.34 -12.71 44.93
N THR A 116 4.83 -11.63 44.32
CA THR A 116 3.43 -11.51 43.91
C THR A 116 3.03 -12.57 42.88
N SER A 117 3.90 -12.85 41.90
CA SER A 117 3.67 -13.90 40.90
C SER A 117 3.63 -15.28 41.53
N ASN A 118 4.59 -15.61 42.41
CA ASN A 118 4.62 -16.86 43.16
C ASN A 118 3.35 -17.06 43.99
N GLN A 119 2.87 -16.00 44.66
CA GLN A 119 1.64 -16.05 45.46
C GLN A 119 0.40 -16.30 44.60
N LEU A 120 0.23 -15.57 43.49
CA LEU A 120 -0.93 -15.72 42.60
C LEU A 120 -0.96 -17.09 41.91
N TRP A 121 0.18 -17.58 41.40
CA TRP A 121 0.26 -18.92 40.85
C TRP A 121 0.10 -20.01 41.91
N GLY A 122 0.55 -19.77 43.14
CA GLY A 122 0.28 -20.65 44.27
C GLY A 122 -1.21 -20.79 44.58
N HIS A 123 -1.98 -19.70 44.48
CA HIS A 123 -3.45 -19.75 44.61
C HIS A 123 -4.13 -20.49 43.47
N VAL A 124 -3.63 -20.36 42.24
CA VAL A 124 -4.11 -21.16 41.10
C VAL A 124 -3.80 -22.64 41.31
N ALA A 125 -2.58 -22.98 41.75
CA ALA A 125 -2.20 -24.36 42.04
C ALA A 125 -3.07 -24.98 43.14
N LYS A 126 -3.37 -24.23 44.21
CA LYS A 126 -4.31 -24.68 45.25
C LYS A 126 -5.73 -24.85 44.75
N ALA A 127 -6.18 -23.99 43.84
CA ALA A 127 -7.53 -24.12 43.30
C ALA A 127 -7.73 -25.42 42.51
N LEU A 128 -6.66 -26.08 42.05
CA LEU A 128 -6.74 -27.40 41.42
C LEU A 128 -7.30 -28.46 42.38
N THR A 129 -7.06 -28.35 43.69
CA THR A 129 -7.59 -29.28 44.70
C THR A 129 -9.10 -29.16 44.88
N LEU A 130 -9.70 -28.06 44.42
CA LEU A 130 -11.15 -27.79 44.50
C LEU A 130 -11.93 -28.34 43.29
N ILE A 131 -11.24 -28.86 42.28
CA ILE A 131 -11.85 -29.31 41.03
C ILE A 131 -12.43 -30.72 41.22
N PRO A 132 -13.74 -30.93 41.03
CA PRO A 132 -14.30 -32.27 41.07
C PRO A 132 -13.83 -33.09 39.86
N ASN A 133 -13.44 -34.35 40.09
CA ASN A 133 -12.98 -35.28 39.04
C ASN A 133 -11.88 -34.69 38.14
N PHE A 134 -10.82 -34.15 38.75
CA PHE A 134 -9.67 -33.64 38.02
C PHE A 134 -8.96 -34.78 37.27
N ASP A 135 -8.49 -34.52 36.04
CA ASP A 135 -7.91 -35.53 35.15
C ASP A 135 -6.78 -36.34 35.81
N ASP A 136 -5.99 -35.68 36.65
CA ASP A 136 -4.87 -36.28 37.35
C ASP A 136 -4.95 -35.97 38.86
N PRO A 137 -5.66 -36.81 39.63
CA PRO A 137 -5.99 -36.53 41.03
C PRO A 137 -4.76 -36.45 41.94
N VAL A 138 -3.57 -36.86 41.47
CA VAL A 138 -2.30 -36.70 42.19
C VAL A 138 -2.02 -35.22 42.50
N PHE A 139 -2.42 -34.30 41.62
CA PHE A 139 -2.32 -32.84 41.87
C PHE A 139 -3.28 -32.32 42.95
N GLN A 140 -4.13 -33.18 43.50
CA GLN A 140 -5.07 -32.86 44.58
C GLN A 140 -4.65 -33.47 45.93
N ASP A 141 -3.58 -34.26 45.97
CA ASP A 141 -3.08 -34.87 47.21
C ASP A 141 -2.43 -33.79 48.11
N PRO A 142 -2.97 -33.53 49.31
CA PRO A 142 -2.46 -32.50 50.20
C PRO A 142 -1.04 -32.80 50.74
N THR A 143 -0.56 -34.03 50.65
CA THR A 143 0.77 -34.45 51.12
C THR A 143 1.89 -34.14 50.13
N LEU A 144 1.55 -33.80 48.88
CA LEU A 144 2.52 -33.57 47.83
C LEU A 144 2.96 -32.11 47.77
N THR A 145 4.19 -31.93 47.32
CA THR A 145 4.77 -30.63 47.00
C THR A 145 4.81 -30.46 45.50
N VAL A 146 4.20 -29.38 45.01
CA VAL A 146 4.23 -29.01 43.60
C VAL A 146 5.34 -28.00 43.33
N THR A 147 5.97 -28.09 42.17
CA THR A 147 6.90 -27.10 41.63
C THR A 147 6.16 -26.24 40.61
N ILE A 148 6.20 -24.93 40.82
CA ILE A 148 5.55 -23.91 40.01
C ILE A 148 6.64 -23.14 39.27
N GLN A 149 6.75 -23.35 37.96
CA GLN A 149 7.66 -22.63 37.08
C GLN A 149 6.84 -21.69 36.21
N HIS A 150 7.09 -20.38 36.25
CA HIS A 150 6.30 -19.38 35.50
C HIS A 150 7.15 -18.40 34.70
N ILE A 151 6.52 -17.85 33.68
CA ILE A 151 7.06 -16.81 32.80
C ILE A 151 6.01 -15.72 32.57
N ASN A 152 6.46 -14.47 32.46
CA ASN A 152 5.61 -13.35 32.12
C ASN A 152 6.38 -12.26 31.37
N ASN A 153 5.86 -11.73 30.27
CA ASN A 153 6.44 -10.59 29.55
C ASN A 153 5.83 -9.29 30.07
N MET A 154 6.57 -8.51 30.85
CA MET A 154 6.07 -7.38 31.65
C MET A 154 5.89 -6.09 30.82
N SER A 155 5.07 -6.15 29.78
CA SER A 155 4.80 -5.09 28.82
C SER A 155 3.52 -4.28 29.10
N GLY A 156 2.79 -4.57 30.18
CA GLY A 156 1.49 -3.95 30.50
C GLY A 156 0.28 -4.60 29.82
N TRP A 157 0.52 -5.63 29.02
CA TRP A 157 -0.52 -6.51 28.47
C TRP A 157 0.06 -7.91 28.27
N ASN A 158 0.35 -8.51 29.41
CA ASN A 158 1.27 -9.61 29.48
C ASN A 158 0.59 -10.92 29.06
N LYS A 159 1.38 -11.98 28.97
CA LYS A 159 0.90 -13.34 28.66
C LYS A 159 1.43 -14.29 29.75
N PRO A 160 0.93 -14.18 30.99
CA PRO A 160 1.46 -14.94 32.10
C PRO A 160 1.17 -16.43 31.87
N MET A 161 2.19 -17.25 32.00
CA MET A 161 2.09 -18.70 31.85
C MET A 161 2.85 -19.43 32.95
N VAL A 162 2.40 -20.65 33.24
CA VAL A 162 2.98 -21.50 34.27
C VAL A 162 2.95 -22.96 33.85
N GLN A 163 3.95 -23.72 34.28
CA GLN A 163 3.92 -25.17 34.41
C GLN A 163 3.98 -25.54 35.89
N ILE A 164 2.99 -26.30 36.33
CA ILE A 164 2.90 -26.87 37.67
C ILE A 164 3.20 -28.36 37.54
N SER A 165 4.22 -28.85 38.24
CA SER A 165 4.70 -30.22 38.15
C SER A 165 4.92 -30.82 39.52
N ILE A 166 4.89 -32.15 39.62
CA ILE A 166 5.25 -32.89 40.84
C ILE A 166 6.56 -33.61 40.55
N PRO A 167 7.58 -33.50 41.42
CA PRO A 167 8.85 -34.20 41.22
C PRO A 167 8.66 -35.69 40.98
N GLY A 168 9.19 -36.21 39.87
CA GLY A 168 9.10 -37.63 39.50
C GLY A 168 7.76 -38.06 38.86
N HIS A 169 6.79 -37.16 38.72
CA HIS A 169 5.51 -37.44 38.06
C HIS A 169 5.57 -37.17 36.56
N ALA A 170 4.90 -38.01 35.76
CA ALA A 170 4.98 -37.94 34.30
C ALA A 170 4.15 -36.79 33.67
N MET A 171 3.22 -36.22 34.44
CA MET A 171 2.29 -35.20 33.99
C MET A 171 2.58 -33.86 34.66
N ALA A 172 2.16 -32.79 33.99
CA ALA A 172 2.18 -31.42 34.48
C ALA A 172 0.87 -30.71 34.13
N VAL A 173 0.57 -29.65 34.86
CA VAL A 173 -0.55 -28.74 34.56
C VAL A 173 0.03 -27.45 34.02
N THR A 174 -0.32 -27.09 32.79
CA THR A 174 0.03 -25.77 32.24
C THR A 174 -1.15 -24.85 32.27
N CYS A 175 -0.92 -23.59 32.67
CA CYS A 175 -1.95 -22.58 32.64
C CYS A 175 -1.50 -21.32 31.91
N MET A 176 -2.46 -20.66 31.26
CA MET A 176 -2.30 -19.31 30.71
C MET A 176 -3.37 -18.39 31.28
N ILE A 177 -2.96 -17.18 31.70
CA ILE A 177 -3.92 -16.16 32.13
C ILE A 177 -4.37 -15.35 30.92
N LYS A 178 -5.69 -15.28 30.73
CA LYS A 178 -6.34 -14.47 29.69
C LYS A 178 -7.51 -13.71 30.30
N ARG A 179 -7.73 -12.50 29.78
CA ARG A 179 -8.91 -11.71 30.14
C ARG A 179 -10.10 -12.21 29.34
N ALA A 180 -11.20 -12.50 30.03
CA ALA A 180 -12.41 -13.03 29.41
C ALA A 180 -13.65 -12.36 30.00
N THR A 181 -14.69 -12.31 29.19
CA THR A 181 -16.03 -11.92 29.63
C THR A 181 -16.80 -13.19 29.95
N PHE A 182 -17.47 -13.23 31.10
CA PHE A 182 -18.18 -14.42 31.54
C PHE A 182 -19.43 -14.14 32.35
N TYR A 183 -20.41 -15.04 32.23
CA TYR A 183 -21.69 -14.96 32.94
C TYR A 183 -22.26 -16.36 33.15
N ARG A 184 -23.19 -16.51 34.10
CA ARG A 184 -23.90 -17.78 34.30
C ARG A 184 -24.74 -18.08 33.07
N SER A 185 -24.75 -19.33 32.61
CA SER A 185 -25.54 -19.77 31.45
C SER A 185 -27.04 -19.50 31.61
N SER A 186 -27.52 -19.52 32.85
CA SER A 186 -28.90 -19.23 33.24
C SER A 186 -29.23 -17.73 33.36
N ALA A 187 -28.24 -16.84 33.21
CA ALA A 187 -28.40 -15.40 33.34
C ALA A 187 -28.22 -14.72 31.96
N PRO A 188 -28.80 -13.51 31.76
CA PRO A 188 -28.63 -12.78 30.51
C PRO A 188 -27.20 -12.23 30.36
N PRO A 189 -26.70 -12.03 29.12
CA PRO A 189 -25.36 -11.50 28.85
C PRO A 189 -25.08 -10.11 29.47
N SER A 190 -26.13 -9.33 29.78
CA SER A 190 -26.00 -8.05 30.47
C SER A 190 -25.45 -8.15 31.89
N THR A 191 -25.44 -9.35 32.48
CA THR A 191 -24.84 -9.64 33.79
C THR A 191 -23.37 -10.06 33.69
N ALA A 192 -22.76 -9.95 32.50
CA ALA A 192 -21.41 -10.42 32.29
C ALA A 192 -20.37 -9.62 33.07
N GLU A 193 -19.47 -10.36 33.71
CA GLU A 193 -18.30 -9.85 34.39
C GLU A 193 -17.09 -9.96 33.45
N VAL A 194 -16.14 -9.03 33.61
CA VAL A 194 -14.87 -9.06 32.91
C VAL A 194 -13.76 -9.21 33.94
N ASP A 195 -13.02 -10.32 33.89
CA ASP A 195 -11.91 -10.58 34.80
C ASP A 195 -10.78 -11.34 34.07
N SER A 196 -9.62 -11.45 34.73
CA SER A 196 -8.52 -12.31 34.29
C SER A 196 -8.70 -13.71 34.84
N ILE A 197 -8.71 -14.70 33.96
CA ILE A 197 -8.98 -16.12 34.27
C ILE A 197 -7.74 -16.92 33.88
N ALA A 198 -7.34 -17.84 34.76
CA ALA A 198 -6.35 -18.86 34.45
C ALA A 198 -7.05 -20.05 33.78
N PHE A 199 -6.62 -20.38 32.56
CA PHE A 199 -7.06 -21.57 31.85
C PHE A 199 -5.98 -22.63 31.97
N CYS A 200 -6.30 -23.74 32.64
CA CYS A 200 -5.36 -24.80 32.96
C CYS A 200 -5.72 -26.10 32.25
N SER A 201 -4.73 -26.81 31.71
CA SER A 201 -4.89 -28.13 31.10
C SER A 201 -3.76 -29.05 31.52
N THR A 202 -4.05 -30.35 31.63
CA THR A 202 -3.04 -31.38 31.85
C THR A 202 -2.26 -31.65 30.57
N ARG A 203 -0.95 -31.87 30.71
CA ARG A 203 -0.05 -32.26 29.62
C ARG A 203 1.06 -33.16 30.15
N LYS A 204 1.81 -33.79 29.25
CA LYS A 204 3.06 -34.46 29.65
C LYS A 204 4.04 -33.45 30.21
N TYR A 205 4.71 -33.81 31.29
CA TYR A 205 5.75 -32.98 31.89
C TYR A 205 6.87 -32.71 30.87
N ASP A 206 7.23 -31.44 30.73
CA ASP A 206 8.36 -31.02 29.91
C ASP A 206 9.44 -30.41 30.83
N PRO A 207 10.62 -31.05 30.95
CA PRO A 207 11.72 -30.51 31.75
C PRO A 207 12.35 -29.26 31.13
N ASN A 208 12.16 -29.04 29.82
CA ASN A 208 12.65 -27.88 29.08
C ASN A 208 11.55 -26.83 28.85
N TRP A 209 10.46 -26.91 29.63
CA TRP A 209 9.34 -25.98 29.50
C TRP A 209 9.78 -24.53 29.69
N ILE A 210 9.30 -23.65 28.82
CA ILE A 210 9.51 -22.21 28.92
C ILE A 210 8.18 -21.48 29.02
N CYS A 211 7.29 -21.70 28.05
CA CYS A 211 6.01 -20.99 27.94
C CYS A 211 4.94 -21.81 27.19
N GLU A 212 5.18 -23.09 26.96
CA GLU A 212 4.34 -23.96 26.15
C GLU A 212 3.02 -24.27 26.88
N ASN A 213 1.89 -24.16 26.20
CA ASN A 213 0.57 -24.47 26.77
C ASN A 213 -0.29 -25.31 25.82
N ASP A 214 0.34 -26.02 24.88
CA ASP A 214 -0.29 -27.00 24.01
C ASP A 214 -0.88 -28.16 24.83
N ALA A 215 -2.08 -28.57 24.42
CA ALA A 215 -2.82 -29.68 24.99
C ALA A 215 -3.68 -30.31 23.89
N ALA A 216 -4.05 -31.58 24.06
CA ALA A 216 -4.93 -32.24 23.09
C ALA A 216 -6.29 -31.51 23.00
N LEU A 217 -6.94 -31.53 21.83
CA LEU A 217 -8.19 -30.79 21.59
C LEU A 217 -9.36 -31.28 22.46
N ASP A 218 -9.31 -32.52 22.90
CA ASP A 218 -10.24 -33.18 23.81
C ASP A 218 -9.83 -33.06 25.29
N ALA A 219 -8.63 -32.56 25.59
CA ALA A 219 -8.17 -32.38 26.96
C ALA A 219 -9.06 -31.39 27.70
N ASN A 220 -9.32 -31.68 28.98
CA ASN A 220 -10.10 -30.80 29.82
C ASN A 220 -9.32 -29.50 30.10
N THR A 221 -9.99 -28.37 29.85
CA THR A 221 -9.49 -27.05 30.19
C THR A 221 -10.32 -26.51 31.34
N TYR A 222 -9.67 -26.22 32.46
CA TYR A 222 -10.28 -25.74 33.68
C TYR A 222 -10.13 -24.24 33.79
N ALA A 223 -11.22 -23.52 34.05
CA ALA A 223 -11.22 -22.08 34.24
C ALA A 223 -11.19 -21.74 35.73
N ILE A 224 -10.19 -20.96 36.15
CA ILE A 224 -9.98 -20.56 37.54
C ILE A 224 -9.89 -19.05 37.62
N ARG A 225 -10.75 -18.45 38.44
CA ARG A 225 -10.70 -17.02 38.78
C ARG A 225 -9.95 -16.87 40.10
N ALA A 226 -8.97 -15.98 40.19
CA ALA A 226 -8.37 -15.61 41.47
C ALA A 226 -8.39 -14.08 41.65
N SER A 227 -9.25 -13.62 42.56
CA SER A 227 -9.52 -12.21 42.83
C SER A 227 -10.15 -12.04 44.21
N GLN A 228 -10.06 -10.85 44.79
CA GLN A 228 -10.76 -10.52 46.05
C GLN A 228 -10.43 -11.50 47.20
N GLY A 229 -9.19 -12.00 47.25
CA GLY A 229 -8.75 -12.90 48.31
C GLY A 229 -9.27 -14.34 48.17
N LYS A 230 -9.86 -14.71 47.04
CA LYS A 230 -10.35 -16.08 46.80
C LYS A 230 -10.00 -16.59 45.40
N ALA A 231 -9.55 -17.84 45.33
CA ALA A 231 -9.49 -18.59 44.08
C ALA A 231 -10.75 -19.45 43.93
N THR A 232 -11.44 -19.34 42.80
CA THR A 232 -12.73 -19.97 42.53
C THR A 232 -12.67 -20.72 41.21
N TYR A 233 -13.05 -21.99 41.24
CA TYR A 233 -13.23 -22.82 40.06
C TYR A 233 -14.55 -22.45 39.34
N LEU A 234 -14.45 -22.07 38.07
CA LEU A 234 -15.60 -21.64 37.26
C LEU A 234 -16.24 -22.79 36.48
N GLY A 235 -15.45 -23.83 36.14
CA GLY A 235 -15.91 -25.00 35.40
C GLY A 235 -14.85 -25.59 34.48
N VAL A 236 -15.25 -26.61 33.72
CA VAL A 236 -14.42 -27.33 32.75
C VAL A 236 -15.10 -27.36 31.38
N ALA A 237 -14.30 -27.23 30.33
CA ALA A 237 -14.70 -27.44 28.95
C ALA A 237 -13.56 -28.12 28.17
N PRO A 238 -13.83 -28.92 27.13
CA PRO A 238 -12.77 -29.48 26.30
C PRO A 238 -12.02 -28.35 25.56
N ARG A 239 -10.71 -28.53 25.34
CA ARG A 239 -9.82 -27.50 24.75
C ARG A 239 -10.34 -26.93 23.43
N ARG A 240 -10.97 -27.75 22.59
CA ARG A 240 -11.61 -27.34 21.31
C ARG A 240 -12.69 -26.26 21.44
N GLU A 241 -13.27 -26.07 22.62
CA GLU A 241 -14.26 -25.00 22.85
C GLU A 241 -13.60 -23.63 23.05
N VAL A 242 -12.31 -23.58 23.40
CA VAL A 242 -11.58 -22.34 23.69
C VAL A 242 -10.42 -22.05 22.76
N TYR A 243 -9.92 -23.05 22.04
CA TYR A 243 -8.79 -22.96 21.13
C TYR A 243 -9.23 -23.07 19.67
N LEU A 244 -8.70 -22.19 18.80
CA LEU A 244 -9.04 -22.09 17.37
C LEU A 244 -10.55 -22.04 17.08
N ASN A 245 -11.33 -21.43 17.98
CA ASN A 245 -12.77 -21.33 17.87
C ASN A 245 -13.23 -19.87 18.07
N PRO A 246 -12.89 -18.96 17.14
CA PRO A 246 -13.18 -17.55 17.29
C PRO A 246 -14.69 -17.28 17.28
N ASN A 247 -15.12 -16.28 18.05
CA ASN A 247 -16.53 -15.87 18.19
C ASN A 247 -17.46 -16.94 18.82
N TYR A 248 -16.90 -18.04 19.33
CA TYR A 248 -17.66 -19.06 20.06
C TYR A 248 -17.78 -18.73 21.56
N LEU A 249 -18.92 -19.07 22.14
CA LEU A 249 -19.18 -18.98 23.58
C LEU A 249 -18.85 -20.33 24.23
N ALA A 250 -17.65 -20.44 24.79
CA ALA A 250 -17.21 -21.65 25.50
C ALA A 250 -18.08 -21.86 26.75
N THR A 251 -18.61 -23.08 26.93
CA THR A 251 -19.52 -23.38 28.05
C THR A 251 -18.81 -24.24 29.07
N PHE A 252 -18.30 -23.61 30.11
CA PHE A 252 -17.61 -24.27 31.23
C PHE A 252 -18.62 -24.82 32.22
N ARG A 253 -18.58 -26.13 32.46
CA ARG A 253 -19.53 -26.82 33.35
C ARG A 253 -18.92 -27.05 34.73
N ASN A 254 -19.71 -26.83 35.78
CA ASN A 254 -19.37 -27.15 37.16
C ASN A 254 -20.62 -27.74 37.85
N GLY A 255 -20.77 -29.08 37.77
CA GLY A 255 -21.96 -29.77 38.25
C GLY A 255 -23.24 -29.27 37.56
N ALA A 256 -24.22 -28.82 38.35
CA ALA A 256 -25.47 -28.27 37.85
C ALA A 256 -25.36 -26.82 37.34
N THR A 257 -24.22 -26.17 37.55
CA THR A 257 -23.98 -24.79 37.10
C THR A 257 -23.11 -24.77 35.84
N ALA A 258 -23.35 -23.80 34.96
CA ALA A 258 -22.50 -23.58 33.80
C ALA A 258 -22.22 -22.09 33.61
N MET A 259 -21.01 -21.78 33.18
CA MET A 259 -20.53 -20.44 32.87
C MET A 259 -20.27 -20.34 31.37
N ARG A 260 -20.75 -19.27 30.74
CA ARG A 260 -20.42 -18.94 29.35
C ARG A 260 -19.26 -17.95 29.35
N LEU A 261 -18.19 -18.31 28.66
CA LEU A 261 -16.98 -17.51 28.55
C LEU A 261 -16.77 -17.10 27.09
N THR A 262 -16.35 -15.86 26.87
CA THR A 262 -15.90 -15.38 25.56
C THR A 262 -14.67 -14.50 25.73
N THR A 263 -13.85 -14.40 24.68
CA THR A 263 -12.69 -13.53 24.65
C THR A 263 -13.14 -12.07 24.58
N LEU A 264 -12.28 -11.15 25.03
CA LEU A 264 -12.47 -9.74 24.72
C LEU A 264 -12.00 -9.47 23.28
N THR A 265 -12.71 -8.59 22.57
CA THR A 265 -12.26 -8.10 21.27
C THR A 265 -10.96 -7.31 21.47
N PHE A 266 -9.88 -7.75 20.79
CA PHE A 266 -8.60 -7.05 20.81
C PHE A 266 -8.59 -5.95 19.75
N PHE A 267 -8.03 -4.80 20.11
CA PHE A 267 -7.73 -3.71 19.19
C PHE A 267 -6.22 -3.68 18.95
N ASP A 268 -5.76 -4.24 17.84
CA ASP A 268 -4.37 -4.12 17.44
C ASP A 268 -4.21 -2.88 16.56
N GLU A 269 -3.20 -2.08 16.86
CA GLU A 269 -2.91 -0.83 16.18
C GLU A 269 -1.56 -0.93 15.46
N TYR A 270 -1.49 -0.38 14.25
CA TYR A 270 -0.28 -0.33 13.43
C TYR A 270 0.02 1.12 13.06
N GLU A 271 1.29 1.51 13.19
CA GLU A 271 1.80 2.84 12.84
C GLU A 271 1.01 3.98 13.49
N ARG A 272 0.84 3.91 14.82
CA ARG A 272 0.22 4.98 15.63
C ARG A 272 -1.21 5.35 15.21
N GLY A 273 -1.97 4.39 14.71
CA GLY A 273 -3.41 4.54 14.46
C GLY A 273 -3.79 4.55 12.99
N ILE A 274 -2.80 4.63 12.09
CA ILE A 274 -3.03 4.59 10.64
C ILE A 274 -3.82 3.34 10.25
N LEU A 275 -3.53 2.20 10.85
CA LEU A 275 -4.30 0.99 10.63
C LEU A 275 -4.63 0.33 11.96
N ARG A 276 -5.90 -0.01 12.15
CA ARG A 276 -6.40 -0.73 13.32
C ARG A 276 -7.07 -2.02 12.88
N THR A 277 -6.93 -3.04 13.68
CA THR A 277 -7.62 -4.31 13.48
C THR A 277 -8.32 -4.71 14.74
N LEU A 278 -9.61 -4.99 14.61
CA LEU A 278 -10.46 -5.54 15.65
C LEU A 278 -10.53 -7.03 15.43
N ALA A 279 -10.20 -7.81 16.44
CA ALA A 279 -10.20 -9.26 16.33
C ALA A 279 -10.71 -9.90 17.63
N PRO A 280 -11.94 -10.47 17.65
CA PRO A 280 -12.25 -11.57 18.55
C PRO A 280 -11.38 -12.77 18.18
N TRP A 281 -10.19 -12.84 18.80
CA TRP A 281 -9.32 -14.01 18.75
C TRP A 281 -9.97 -15.20 19.49
N ASP A 282 -9.28 -16.32 19.53
CA ASP A 282 -9.65 -17.43 20.41
C ASP A 282 -9.62 -17.02 21.90
N VAL A 283 -10.38 -17.76 22.71
CA VAL A 283 -10.40 -17.57 24.17
C VAL A 283 -9.02 -17.91 24.74
N LEU A 284 -8.40 -18.98 24.22
CA LEU A 284 -7.13 -19.50 24.67
C LEU A 284 -6.26 -19.94 23.50
N PRO A 285 -5.26 -19.14 23.10
CA PRO A 285 -4.30 -19.53 22.07
C PRO A 285 -3.28 -20.53 22.62
N GLU A 286 -2.63 -21.22 21.70
CA GLU A 286 -1.43 -22.00 22.01
C GLU A 286 -0.17 -21.15 21.82
N SER A 287 0.85 -21.44 22.62
CA SER A 287 2.08 -20.67 22.71
C SER A 287 3.28 -21.58 22.56
N SER A 288 4.31 -21.11 21.87
CA SER A 288 5.60 -21.78 21.77
C SER A 288 6.73 -20.78 22.00
N CYS A 289 7.66 -21.14 22.88
CA CYS A 289 8.89 -20.42 23.17
C CYS A 289 10.15 -21.23 22.84
N ALA A 290 10.03 -22.31 22.07
CA ALA A 290 11.17 -23.13 21.66
C ALA A 290 12.29 -22.34 20.95
N SER A 291 11.94 -21.21 20.31
CA SER A 291 12.90 -20.31 19.63
C SER A 291 13.14 -18.99 20.38
N LEU A 292 12.76 -18.91 21.66
CA LEU A 292 12.84 -17.71 22.47
C LEU A 292 14.30 -17.21 22.58
N ASN A 293 14.54 -15.98 22.17
CA ASN A 293 15.81 -15.31 22.33
C ASN A 293 15.61 -13.99 23.07
N VAL A 294 16.09 -13.97 24.32
CA VAL A 294 15.91 -12.83 25.24
C VAL A 294 16.71 -11.60 24.80
N GLU A 295 17.85 -11.77 24.13
CA GLU A 295 18.70 -10.67 23.66
C GLU A 295 18.01 -9.85 22.56
N THR A 296 17.41 -10.57 21.60
CA THR A 296 16.67 -10.00 20.47
C THR A 296 15.23 -9.61 20.81
N GLY A 297 14.66 -10.19 21.87
CA GLY A 297 13.28 -9.98 22.30
C GLY A 297 12.24 -10.64 21.39
N LEU A 298 12.62 -11.72 20.70
CA LEU A 298 11.80 -12.45 19.72
C LEU A 298 11.72 -13.95 20.08
N GLY A 299 10.84 -14.69 19.40
CA GLY A 299 10.76 -16.15 19.49
C GLY A 299 9.64 -16.73 20.35
N TRP A 300 8.86 -15.88 21.01
CA TRP A 300 7.58 -16.25 21.62
C TRP A 300 6.47 -16.10 20.59
N LEU A 301 5.93 -17.23 20.14
CA LEU A 301 4.92 -17.29 19.07
C LEU A 301 3.58 -17.79 19.60
N LEU A 302 2.49 -17.23 19.08
CA LEU A 302 1.13 -17.73 19.31
C LEU A 302 0.57 -18.42 18.07
N HIS A 303 -0.13 -19.52 18.30
CA HIS A 303 -1.05 -20.14 17.35
C HIS A 303 -2.47 -19.75 17.77
N THR A 304 -3.14 -18.99 16.91
CA THR A 304 -4.45 -18.39 17.20
C THR A 304 -5.26 -18.20 15.93
N GLN A 305 -6.58 -18.13 16.08
CA GLN A 305 -7.52 -17.87 15.01
C GLN A 305 -8.50 -16.79 15.45
N GLY A 306 -8.85 -15.88 14.55
CA GLY A 306 -9.69 -14.72 14.85
C GLY A 306 -10.47 -14.25 13.63
N LEU A 307 -11.67 -13.74 13.85
CA LEU A 307 -12.40 -13.00 12.82
C LEU A 307 -11.91 -11.56 12.87
N VAL A 308 -11.21 -11.10 11.83
CA VAL A 308 -10.54 -9.80 11.86
C VAL A 308 -11.32 -8.79 11.05
N THR A 309 -11.53 -7.61 11.62
CA THR A 309 -12.02 -6.43 10.92
C THR A 309 -10.92 -5.39 10.89
N MET A 310 -10.60 -4.84 9.73
CA MET A 310 -9.61 -3.79 9.56
C MET A 310 -10.30 -2.43 9.43
N VAL A 311 -9.70 -1.40 10.03
CA VAL A 311 -10.01 0.01 9.78
C VAL A 311 -8.71 0.68 9.38
N TRP A 312 -8.66 1.23 8.17
CA TRP A 312 -7.51 1.98 7.70
C TRP A 312 -7.87 3.46 7.65
N GLU A 313 -7.20 4.27 8.47
CA GLU A 313 -7.39 5.70 8.51
C GLU A 313 -6.45 6.37 7.50
N SER A 314 -7.03 7.10 6.55
CA SER A 314 -6.25 7.77 5.51
C SER A 314 -6.94 9.01 4.97
N ASP A 315 -6.29 10.15 5.21
CA ASP A 315 -6.70 11.46 4.69
C ASP A 315 -5.96 11.85 3.40
N ALA A 316 -4.98 11.06 2.99
CA ALA A 316 -4.11 11.37 1.85
C ALA A 316 -4.69 10.96 0.48
N LEU A 317 -5.89 10.39 0.44
CA LEU A 317 -6.49 9.90 -0.81
C LEU A 317 -7.14 11.05 -1.59
N MET A 318 -6.46 11.50 -2.63
CA MET A 318 -6.93 12.60 -3.48
C MET A 318 -7.88 12.11 -4.59
N LEU A 319 -9.06 11.57 -4.25
CA LEU A 319 -10.00 11.04 -5.24
C LEU A 319 -10.37 12.08 -6.31
N THR A 320 -10.72 13.30 -5.91
CA THR A 320 -11.05 14.38 -6.84
C THR A 320 -9.90 14.67 -7.81
N ASN A 321 -8.66 14.75 -7.31
CA ASN A 321 -7.49 15.01 -8.15
C ASN A 321 -7.20 13.85 -9.11
N SER A 322 -7.42 12.60 -8.69
CA SER A 322 -7.28 11.43 -9.57
C SER A 322 -8.29 11.46 -10.73
N ILE A 323 -9.52 11.90 -10.48
CA ILE A 323 -10.56 12.04 -11.50
C ILE A 323 -10.21 13.20 -12.45
N VAL A 324 -9.77 14.33 -11.92
CA VAL A 324 -9.32 15.48 -12.73
C VAL A 324 -8.15 15.09 -13.63
N LEU A 325 -7.14 14.40 -13.08
CA LEU A 325 -6.01 13.87 -13.84
C LEU A 325 -6.46 12.93 -14.96
N TRP A 326 -7.41 12.04 -14.67
CA TRP A 326 -7.97 11.13 -15.66
C TRP A 326 -8.72 11.87 -16.77
N LEU A 327 -9.60 12.81 -16.44
CA LEU A 327 -10.33 13.62 -17.41
C LEU A 327 -9.40 14.45 -18.29
N LEU A 328 -8.36 15.05 -17.70
CA LEU A 328 -7.33 15.80 -18.41
C LEU A 328 -6.57 14.87 -19.39
N THR A 329 -6.19 13.68 -18.94
CA THR A 329 -5.47 12.71 -19.78
C THR A 329 -6.35 12.21 -20.93
N VAL A 330 -7.63 11.92 -20.67
CA VAL A 330 -8.62 11.55 -21.70
C VAL A 330 -8.75 12.67 -22.75
N TYR A 331 -8.87 13.92 -22.31
CA TYR A 331 -8.92 15.07 -23.21
C TYR A 331 -7.66 15.17 -24.08
N LEU A 332 -6.47 15.06 -23.49
CA LEU A 332 -5.19 15.16 -24.22
C LEU A 332 -4.99 13.99 -25.20
N VAL A 333 -5.47 12.80 -24.86
CA VAL A 333 -5.47 11.62 -25.75
C VAL A 333 -6.46 11.81 -26.89
N ALA A 334 -7.65 12.37 -26.63
CA ALA A 334 -8.60 12.71 -27.68
C ALA A 334 -7.99 13.73 -28.66
N LEU A 335 -7.28 14.75 -28.16
CA LEU A 335 -6.52 15.67 -28.99
C LEU A 335 -5.45 14.96 -29.83
N GLN A 336 -4.69 14.06 -29.21
CA GLN A 336 -3.65 13.29 -29.90
C GLN A 336 -4.27 12.42 -31.02
N LEU A 337 -5.40 11.76 -30.75
CA LEU A 337 -6.08 10.89 -31.69
C LEU A 337 -6.69 11.64 -32.87
N VAL A 338 -7.26 12.82 -32.61
CA VAL A 338 -8.03 13.58 -33.60
C VAL A 338 -7.12 14.44 -34.49
N PHE A 339 -6.10 15.08 -33.91
CA PHE A 339 -5.29 16.09 -34.59
C PHE A 339 -3.83 15.69 -34.80
N LEU A 340 -3.26 14.84 -33.94
CA LEU A 340 -1.83 14.48 -33.96
C LEU A 340 -1.61 12.97 -34.09
N ARG A 341 -2.52 12.28 -34.80
CA ARG A 341 -2.55 10.80 -34.84
C ARG A 341 -1.22 10.21 -35.34
N GLN A 342 -0.60 10.88 -36.31
CA GLN A 342 0.66 10.44 -36.92
C GLN A 342 1.88 11.09 -36.27
N SER A 343 1.69 12.08 -35.40
CA SER A 343 2.77 12.85 -34.80
C SER A 343 3.70 11.99 -33.94
N VAL A 344 4.99 12.29 -34.00
CA VAL A 344 5.99 11.77 -33.09
C VAL A 344 5.84 12.42 -31.72
N VAL A 345 5.42 13.68 -31.65
CA VAL A 345 5.24 14.44 -30.40
C VAL A 345 3.98 13.97 -29.67
N CYS A 346 4.11 13.76 -28.35
CA CYS A 346 2.99 13.49 -27.47
C CYS A 346 2.46 14.79 -26.84
N SER A 347 1.16 15.06 -26.94
CA SER A 347 0.51 16.23 -26.36
C SER A 347 0.56 16.25 -24.83
N VAL A 348 0.48 15.09 -24.19
CA VAL A 348 0.37 14.93 -22.73
C VAL A 348 1.54 15.57 -21.97
N PRO A 349 2.80 15.14 -22.17
CA PRO A 349 3.93 15.69 -21.41
C PRO A 349 4.16 17.18 -21.69
N VAL A 350 3.86 17.64 -22.91
CA VAL A 350 3.99 19.05 -23.29
C VAL A 350 3.00 19.92 -22.56
N TYR A 351 1.73 19.51 -22.52
CA TYR A 351 0.69 20.24 -21.81
C TYR A 351 0.95 20.21 -20.29
N MET A 352 1.20 19.03 -19.74
CA MET A 352 1.40 18.82 -18.30
C MET A 352 2.67 19.49 -17.75
N SER A 353 3.74 19.60 -18.54
CA SER A 353 4.95 20.34 -18.13
C SER A 353 4.73 21.83 -17.87
N LYS A 354 3.58 22.38 -18.32
CA LYS A 354 3.20 23.79 -18.17
C LYS A 354 2.22 23.99 -17.01
N THR A 355 1.81 22.93 -16.31
CA THR A 355 0.84 22.99 -15.21
C THR A 355 1.45 22.63 -13.86
N VAL A 356 1.01 23.30 -12.80
CA VAL A 356 1.47 23.05 -11.41
C VAL A 356 0.72 21.88 -10.75
N VAL A 357 -0.46 21.54 -11.28
CA VAL A 357 -1.34 20.47 -10.76
C VAL A 357 -0.59 19.14 -10.62
N ASP A 358 0.27 18.85 -11.59
CA ASP A 358 1.04 17.62 -11.69
C ASP A 358 2.08 17.47 -10.57
N LEU A 359 2.81 18.56 -10.30
CA LEU A 359 3.77 18.59 -9.19
C LEU A 359 3.07 18.47 -7.83
N ALA A 360 1.89 19.09 -7.68
CA ALA A 360 1.10 18.98 -6.46
C ALA A 360 0.60 17.53 -6.22
N ILE A 361 0.10 16.85 -7.26
CA ILE A 361 -0.30 15.44 -7.19
C ILE A 361 0.89 14.56 -6.81
N LEU A 362 2.06 14.79 -7.40
CA LEU A 362 3.27 14.02 -7.11
C LEU A 362 3.72 14.20 -5.64
N ILE A 363 3.78 15.44 -5.15
CA ILE A 363 4.19 15.74 -3.77
C ILE A 363 3.23 15.10 -2.77
N VAL A 364 1.92 15.23 -2.96
CA VAL A 364 0.95 14.64 -2.04
C VAL A 364 0.99 13.11 -2.11
N SER A 365 1.24 12.53 -3.29
CA SER A 365 1.38 11.07 -3.44
C SER A 365 2.57 10.53 -2.63
N PHE A 366 3.72 11.22 -2.64
CA PHE A 366 4.87 10.83 -1.82
C PHE A 366 4.68 11.13 -0.33
N TYR A 367 4.05 12.26 0.01
CA TYR A 367 3.74 12.59 1.41
C TYR A 367 2.77 11.56 2.03
N GLY A 368 1.74 11.16 1.28
CA GLY A 368 0.79 10.13 1.67
C GLY A 368 1.32 8.70 1.60
N ASN A 369 2.54 8.48 1.10
CA ASN A 369 3.08 7.14 0.89
C ASN A 369 3.26 6.37 2.19
N HIS A 370 3.51 7.05 3.31
CA HIS A 370 3.57 6.40 4.62
C HIS A 370 2.29 5.63 4.96
N ASN A 371 1.12 6.22 4.68
CA ASN A 371 -0.18 5.58 4.88
C ASN A 371 -0.40 4.39 3.93
N LEU A 372 -0.03 4.56 2.64
CA LEU A 372 -0.17 3.51 1.63
C LEU A 372 0.77 2.33 1.88
N GLN A 373 2.01 2.58 2.29
CA GLN A 373 2.98 1.54 2.67
C GLN A 373 2.51 0.76 3.90
N THR A 374 1.89 1.43 4.88
CA THR A 374 1.34 0.78 6.08
C THR A 374 0.25 -0.23 5.70
N LEU A 375 -0.73 0.20 4.89
CA LEU A 375 -1.79 -0.68 4.39
C LEU A 375 -1.22 -1.84 3.56
N THR A 376 -0.32 -1.53 2.62
CA THR A 376 0.30 -2.49 1.71
C THR A 376 1.08 -3.56 2.48
N THR A 377 1.91 -3.13 3.42
CA THR A 377 2.73 -4.02 4.26
C THR A 377 1.85 -4.91 5.14
N TYR A 378 0.78 -4.35 5.73
CA TYR A 378 -0.17 -5.12 6.52
C TYR A 378 -0.85 -6.20 5.67
N LEU A 379 -1.42 -5.85 4.53
CA LEU A 379 -2.09 -6.79 3.62
C LEU A 379 -1.13 -7.81 3.00
N TYR A 380 0.15 -7.45 2.80
CA TYR A 380 1.19 -8.36 2.33
C TYR A 380 1.48 -9.46 3.37
N LYS A 381 1.62 -9.06 4.64
CA LYS A 381 1.99 -9.96 5.74
C LYS A 381 0.82 -10.73 6.35
N ARG A 382 -0.40 -10.23 6.20
CA ARG A 382 -1.63 -10.85 6.73
C ARG A 382 -2.64 -11.06 5.61
N PRO A 383 -2.36 -11.98 4.67
CA PRO A 383 -3.34 -12.35 3.66
C PRO A 383 -4.54 -13.00 4.34
N SER A 384 -5.74 -12.52 4.02
CA SER A 384 -6.99 -13.16 4.38
C SER A 384 -7.59 -13.85 3.16
N ALA A 385 -8.24 -14.99 3.38
CA ALA A 385 -8.98 -15.71 2.35
C ALA A 385 -10.21 -14.93 1.83
N GLU A 386 -10.81 -14.08 2.67
CA GLU A 386 -12.01 -13.30 2.31
C GLU A 386 -11.67 -11.97 1.64
N THR A 387 -10.44 -11.48 1.81
CA THR A 387 -10.00 -10.26 1.13
C THR A 387 -9.44 -10.54 -0.26
N PRO A 388 -9.84 -9.76 -1.29
CA PRO A 388 -9.29 -9.94 -2.61
C PRO A 388 -7.77 -9.75 -2.64
N VAL A 389 -7.05 -10.74 -3.18
CA VAL A 389 -5.58 -10.79 -3.21
C VAL A 389 -4.96 -9.52 -3.83
N TYR A 390 -5.65 -8.88 -4.76
CA TYR A 390 -5.15 -7.67 -5.45
C TYR A 390 -5.15 -6.41 -4.57
N TYR A 391 -5.80 -6.41 -3.40
CA TYR A 391 -5.86 -5.22 -2.53
C TYR A 391 -4.47 -4.72 -2.10
N LYS A 392 -3.54 -5.66 -1.86
CA LYS A 392 -2.15 -5.32 -1.52
C LYS A 392 -1.40 -4.59 -2.64
N TRP A 393 -1.87 -4.65 -3.89
CA TRP A 393 -1.21 -3.99 -5.02
C TRP A 393 -1.82 -2.64 -5.40
N LEU A 394 -2.95 -2.25 -4.79
CA LEU A 394 -3.64 -1.00 -5.14
C LEU A 394 -2.79 0.24 -4.84
N GLY A 395 -2.18 0.31 -3.65
CA GLY A 395 -1.29 1.41 -3.26
C GLY A 395 -0.05 1.52 -4.17
N PRO A 396 0.73 0.43 -4.32
CA PRO A 396 1.88 0.40 -5.23
C PRO A 396 1.54 0.76 -6.68
N ALA A 397 0.44 0.21 -7.21
CA ALA A 397 0.00 0.50 -8.58
C ALA A 397 -0.42 1.96 -8.75
N GLN A 398 -1.10 2.55 -7.76
CA GLN A 398 -1.45 3.97 -7.76
C GLN A 398 -0.20 4.84 -7.80
N LEU A 399 0.74 4.64 -6.86
CA LEU A 399 1.95 5.47 -6.76
C LEU A 399 2.85 5.32 -8.00
N ALA A 400 3.09 4.09 -8.45
CA ALA A 400 3.87 3.82 -9.66
C ALA A 400 3.25 4.47 -10.90
N SER A 401 1.91 4.46 -11.01
CA SER A 401 1.21 5.09 -12.14
C SER A 401 1.29 6.61 -12.10
N VAL A 402 1.20 7.24 -10.92
CA VAL A 402 1.46 8.69 -10.79
C VAL A 402 2.88 9.00 -11.25
N VAL A 403 3.88 8.28 -10.76
CA VAL A 403 5.29 8.47 -11.13
C VAL A 403 5.52 8.25 -12.64
N GLY A 404 4.92 7.21 -13.21
CA GLY A 404 5.00 6.90 -14.64
C GLY A 404 4.45 8.03 -15.50
N ILE A 405 3.30 8.61 -15.15
CA ILE A 405 2.74 9.78 -15.86
C ILE A 405 3.65 10.99 -15.71
N MET A 406 4.18 11.25 -14.51
CA MET A 406 4.98 12.44 -14.20
C MET A 406 6.39 12.42 -14.80
N THR A 407 6.91 11.25 -15.18
CA THR A 407 8.26 11.11 -15.74
C THR A 407 8.45 11.96 -17.00
N GLY A 408 7.54 11.86 -17.98
CA GLY A 408 7.61 12.66 -19.22
C GLY A 408 7.45 14.17 -19.01
N PRO A 409 6.42 14.65 -18.30
CA PRO A 409 6.24 16.06 -17.94
C PRO A 409 7.45 16.67 -17.22
N LEU A 410 8.09 15.96 -16.28
CA LEU A 410 9.27 16.45 -15.57
C LEU A 410 10.48 16.61 -16.49
N ILE A 411 10.71 15.64 -17.38
CA ILE A 411 11.76 15.75 -18.41
C ILE A 411 11.45 16.93 -19.34
N GLN A 412 10.21 17.06 -19.80
CA GLN A 412 9.81 18.18 -20.66
C GLN A 412 9.93 19.54 -19.96
N MET A 413 9.61 19.60 -18.66
CA MET A 413 9.78 20.81 -17.84
C MET A 413 11.24 21.24 -17.76
N TRP A 414 12.18 20.29 -17.65
CA TRP A 414 13.61 20.57 -17.65
C TRP A 414 14.11 21.21 -18.95
N PHE A 415 13.58 20.76 -20.09
CA PHE A 415 13.99 21.27 -21.40
C PHE A 415 13.22 22.52 -21.84
N ASN A 416 12.16 22.93 -21.14
CA ASN A 416 11.41 24.15 -21.48
C ASN A 416 12.36 25.37 -21.54
N PRO A 417 12.27 26.23 -22.58
CA PRO A 417 11.20 26.30 -23.58
C PRO A 417 11.32 25.32 -24.77
N ARG A 418 12.35 24.46 -24.83
CA ARG A 418 12.53 23.50 -25.93
C ARG A 418 11.62 22.27 -25.80
N LEU A 419 11.12 21.81 -26.93
CA LEU A 419 10.31 20.60 -27.05
C LEU A 419 11.19 19.35 -27.06
N VAL A 420 10.85 18.35 -26.24
CA VAL A 420 11.50 17.03 -26.24
C VAL A 420 10.90 16.19 -27.36
N THR A 421 11.74 15.86 -28.35
CA THR A 421 11.33 15.22 -29.61
C THR A 421 11.61 13.73 -29.62
N GLN A 422 12.40 13.24 -28.65
CA GLN A 422 12.72 11.83 -28.46
C GLN A 422 11.63 11.14 -27.63
N THR A 423 10.41 11.12 -28.16
CA THR A 423 9.23 10.58 -27.46
C THR A 423 9.36 9.11 -27.07
N TRP A 424 10.14 8.32 -27.83
CA TRP A 424 10.47 6.95 -27.46
C TRP A 424 11.32 6.84 -26.17
N LEU A 425 12.20 7.82 -25.88
CA LEU A 425 12.94 7.87 -24.61
C LEU A 425 11.96 8.15 -23.47
N LEU A 426 11.06 9.11 -23.63
CA LEU A 426 10.02 9.40 -22.64
C LEU A 426 9.17 8.16 -22.37
N LEU A 427 8.75 7.44 -23.41
CA LEU A 427 8.01 6.18 -23.28
C LEU A 427 8.80 5.14 -22.47
N THR A 428 10.06 4.92 -22.84
CA THR A 428 10.90 3.91 -22.19
C THR A 428 11.14 4.24 -20.72
N PHE A 429 11.51 5.48 -20.41
CA PHE A 429 11.77 5.90 -19.04
C PHE A 429 10.49 5.94 -18.19
N SER A 430 9.33 6.30 -18.74
CA SER A 430 8.05 6.22 -18.02
C SER A 430 7.71 4.77 -17.64
N ILE A 431 7.97 3.79 -18.51
CA ILE A 431 7.78 2.37 -18.20
C ILE A 431 8.80 1.89 -17.16
N VAL A 432 10.08 2.20 -17.34
CA VAL A 432 11.14 1.81 -16.39
C VAL A 432 10.88 2.37 -15.00
N ASN A 433 10.48 3.65 -14.91
CA ASN A 433 10.19 4.28 -13.63
C ASN A 433 8.95 3.68 -12.96
N TRP A 434 7.90 3.38 -13.74
CA TRP A 434 6.72 2.66 -13.25
C TRP A 434 7.09 1.29 -12.68
N VAL A 435 7.86 0.49 -13.42
CA VAL A 435 8.28 -0.86 -12.98
C VAL A 435 9.12 -0.77 -11.70
N LEU A 436 10.09 0.15 -11.67
CA LEU A 436 10.97 0.35 -10.51
C LEU A 436 10.16 0.66 -9.24
N VAL A 437 9.30 1.68 -9.28
CA VAL A 437 8.49 2.08 -8.12
C VAL A 437 7.51 0.98 -7.73
N PHE A 438 6.85 0.34 -8.70
CA PHE A 438 5.93 -0.75 -8.42
C PHE A 438 6.63 -1.91 -7.71
N VAL A 439 7.81 -2.33 -8.18
CA VAL A 439 8.56 -3.44 -7.58
C VAL A 439 9.03 -3.10 -6.17
N LEU A 440 9.53 -1.88 -5.97
CA LEU A 440 9.97 -1.42 -4.64
C LEU A 440 8.81 -1.43 -3.64
N GLU A 441 7.67 -0.84 -4.00
CA GLU A 441 6.52 -0.68 -3.12
C GLU A 441 5.73 -1.97 -2.90
N ALA A 442 5.61 -2.83 -3.92
CA ALA A 442 4.79 -4.03 -3.85
C ALA A 442 5.51 -5.25 -3.25
N PHE A 443 6.84 -5.32 -3.38
CA PHE A 443 7.61 -6.51 -3.00
C PHE A 443 8.76 -6.19 -2.07
N VAL A 444 9.64 -5.25 -2.43
CA VAL A 444 10.89 -5.02 -1.67
C VAL A 444 10.61 -4.43 -0.29
N PHE A 445 9.87 -3.33 -0.20
CA PHE A 445 9.63 -2.67 1.09
C PHE A 445 8.76 -3.48 2.06
N PRO A 446 7.66 -4.14 1.61
CA PRO A 446 6.89 -5.02 2.48
C PRO A 446 7.71 -6.18 3.06
N GLU A 447 8.63 -6.76 2.28
CA GLU A 447 9.51 -7.84 2.72
C GLU A 447 10.63 -7.37 3.66
N MET A 448 11.19 -6.19 3.42
CA MET A 448 12.21 -5.61 4.30
C MET A 448 11.65 -5.25 5.67
N SER A 449 10.37 -4.91 5.74
CA SER A 449 9.69 -4.55 6.98
C SER A 449 9.52 -5.76 7.91
N LYS A 450 9.70 -5.55 9.20
CA LYS A 450 9.31 -6.46 10.30
C LYS A 450 8.33 -5.77 11.23
N THR A 451 7.42 -6.56 11.80
CA THR A 451 6.47 -6.06 12.81
C THR A 451 7.18 -6.04 14.16
N VAL A 452 7.30 -4.85 14.75
CA VAL A 452 7.95 -4.61 16.04
C VAL A 452 7.00 -3.85 16.98
N PRO A 453 7.20 -3.84 18.31
CA PRO A 453 6.47 -2.96 19.21
C PRO A 453 6.54 -1.51 18.79
N GLY A 454 5.40 -0.84 18.79
CA GLY A 454 5.29 0.60 18.60
C GLY A 454 4.53 1.26 19.75
N PRO A 455 4.62 2.59 19.90
CA PRO A 455 3.73 3.33 20.77
C PRO A 455 2.30 3.32 20.21
N CYS A 456 1.30 3.32 21.10
CA CYS A 456 -0.10 3.45 20.75
C CYS A 456 -0.48 4.92 20.47
N GLY A 457 -1.32 5.14 19.47
CA GLY A 457 -2.00 6.39 19.19
C GLY A 457 -3.35 6.51 19.92
N TYR A 458 -4.05 5.39 20.14
CA TYR A 458 -5.32 5.37 20.87
C TYR A 458 -5.19 4.73 22.26
N ALA A 459 -5.93 5.30 23.22
CA ALA A 459 -6.00 4.76 24.59
C ALA A 459 -6.77 3.42 24.69
N THR A 460 -7.62 3.11 23.71
CA THR A 460 -8.40 1.87 23.65
C THR A 460 -7.64 0.71 22.99
N SER A 461 -6.43 0.94 22.46
CA SER A 461 -5.63 -0.08 21.80
C SER A 461 -5.09 -1.11 22.79
N SER A 462 -5.22 -2.39 22.43
CA SER A 462 -4.76 -3.53 23.23
C SER A 462 -3.31 -3.89 22.93
N ASN A 463 -2.92 -3.86 21.65
CA ASN A 463 -1.55 -4.07 21.20
C ASN A 463 -1.17 -3.01 20.17
N CYS A 464 0.09 -2.59 20.16
CA CYS A 464 0.56 -1.52 19.29
C CYS A 464 1.86 -1.92 18.59
N PHE A 465 1.83 -1.85 17.28
CA PHE A 465 2.87 -2.33 16.39
C PHE A 465 3.35 -1.22 15.46
N SER A 466 4.61 -1.30 15.07
CA SER A 466 5.21 -0.50 14.02
C SER A 466 5.91 -1.41 13.03
N PHE A 467 6.05 -0.92 11.80
CA PHE A 467 6.81 -1.52 10.73
C PHE A 467 8.17 -0.82 10.65
N ASP A 468 9.22 -1.49 11.13
CA ASP A 468 10.55 -0.90 11.34
C ASP A 468 11.16 -0.24 10.09
N ALA A 469 10.89 -0.77 8.90
CA ALA A 469 11.43 -0.24 7.64
C ALA A 469 10.69 1.01 7.14
N ILE A 470 9.40 1.20 7.45
CA ILE A 470 8.55 2.21 6.79
C ILE A 470 9.09 3.63 7.02
N TYR A 471 9.59 3.92 8.23
CA TYR A 471 10.20 5.22 8.55
C TYR A 471 11.35 5.61 7.61
N ARG A 472 12.03 4.63 7.01
CA ARG A 472 13.11 4.86 6.04
C ARG A 472 12.65 4.69 4.60
N THR A 473 11.68 3.82 4.31
CA THR A 473 11.29 3.47 2.94
C THR A 473 10.27 4.42 2.31
N TYR A 474 9.49 5.15 3.10
CA TYR A 474 8.37 5.95 2.55
C TYR A 474 8.78 7.02 1.53
N TYR A 475 10.01 7.54 1.61
CA TYR A 475 10.56 8.53 0.67
C TYR A 475 11.51 7.93 -0.37
N LEU A 476 11.97 6.67 -0.21
CA LEU A 476 12.97 6.07 -1.08
C LEU A 476 12.47 5.89 -2.52
N SER A 477 11.19 5.57 -2.72
CA SER A 477 10.59 5.54 -4.05
C SER A 477 10.67 6.89 -4.76
N GLY A 478 10.53 8.00 -4.03
CA GLY A 478 10.70 9.33 -4.57
C GLY A 478 12.13 9.61 -5.01
N ILE A 479 13.11 9.22 -4.19
CA ILE A 479 14.54 9.36 -4.50
C ILE A 479 14.92 8.51 -5.73
N ALA A 480 14.51 7.23 -5.74
CA ALA A 480 14.81 6.30 -6.83
C ALA A 480 14.18 6.79 -8.16
N SER A 481 12.91 7.22 -8.11
CA SER A 481 12.23 7.81 -9.26
C SER A 481 12.92 9.09 -9.75
N GLY A 482 13.33 9.98 -8.84
CA GLY A 482 14.09 11.17 -9.18
C GLY A 482 15.40 10.85 -9.89
N GLY A 483 16.10 9.80 -9.45
CA GLY A 483 17.29 9.27 -10.11
C GLY A 483 17.03 8.83 -11.55
N VAL A 484 15.93 8.11 -11.81
CA VAL A 484 15.54 7.70 -13.17
C VAL A 484 15.29 8.92 -14.07
N VAL A 485 14.60 9.95 -13.56
CA VAL A 485 14.37 11.20 -14.30
C VAL A 485 15.68 11.92 -14.64
N LEU A 486 16.63 11.99 -13.70
CA LEU A 486 17.94 12.59 -13.94
C LEU A 486 18.73 11.83 -15.03
N VAL A 487 18.75 10.50 -14.96
CA VAL A 487 19.38 9.67 -15.99
C VAL A 487 18.70 9.88 -17.35
N ALA A 488 17.37 9.97 -17.38
CA ALA A 488 16.62 10.23 -18.61
C ALA A 488 16.99 11.57 -19.24
N ILE A 489 17.13 12.64 -18.43
CA ILE A 489 17.58 13.96 -18.88
C ILE A 489 18.98 13.85 -19.51
N LEU A 490 19.93 13.17 -18.86
CA LEU A 490 21.28 12.96 -19.40
C LEU A 490 21.25 12.17 -20.72
N CYS A 491 20.40 11.14 -20.82
CA CYS A 491 20.22 10.38 -22.06
C CYS A 491 19.65 11.25 -23.19
N VAL A 492 18.73 12.18 -22.90
CA VAL A 492 18.22 13.14 -23.90
C VAL A 492 19.33 14.07 -24.38
N TYR A 493 20.18 14.59 -23.49
CA TYR A 493 21.36 15.38 -23.88
C TYR A 493 22.33 14.59 -24.76
N ALA A 494 22.68 13.36 -24.34
CA ALA A 494 23.60 12.51 -25.07
C ALA A 494 23.06 12.15 -26.47
N HIS A 495 21.78 11.77 -26.54
CA HIS A 495 21.12 11.46 -27.81
C HIS A 495 21.03 12.70 -28.72
N THR A 496 20.74 13.86 -28.15
CA THR A 496 20.71 15.14 -28.88
C THR A 496 22.08 15.45 -29.49
N ALA A 497 23.15 15.34 -28.70
CA ALA A 497 24.52 15.55 -29.17
C ALA A 497 24.95 14.52 -30.24
N TYR A 498 24.56 13.25 -30.06
CA TYR A 498 24.81 12.20 -31.04
C TYR A 498 24.09 12.47 -32.36
N ALA A 499 22.79 12.77 -32.31
CA ALA A 499 21.98 13.03 -33.49
C ALA A 499 22.53 14.24 -34.28
N ALA A 500 22.94 15.31 -33.60
CA ALA A 500 23.56 16.48 -34.21
C ALA A 500 24.88 16.15 -34.95
N ARG A 501 25.63 15.12 -34.52
CA ARG A 501 26.85 14.68 -35.19
C ARG A 501 26.56 13.81 -36.43
N VAL A 502 25.64 12.87 -36.31
CA VAL A 502 25.39 11.84 -37.35
C VAL A 502 24.49 12.35 -38.47
N HIS A 503 23.61 13.32 -38.21
CA HIS A 503 22.59 13.77 -39.17
C HIS A 503 22.82 15.20 -39.68
N LYS A 504 24.07 15.65 -39.80
CA LYS A 504 24.44 16.98 -40.34
C LYS A 504 23.85 17.31 -41.74
N SER A 505 23.36 16.32 -42.48
CA SER A 505 22.98 16.39 -43.89
C SER A 505 21.52 16.79 -44.18
N TYR A 506 20.64 16.93 -43.17
CA TYR A 506 19.26 17.38 -43.38
C TYR A 506 19.08 18.85 -43.00
N VAL A 507 19.30 19.74 -43.97
CA VAL A 507 19.09 21.19 -43.81
C VAL A 507 17.64 21.51 -44.18
N VAL A 508 16.86 22.03 -43.23
CA VAL A 508 15.52 22.53 -43.54
C VAL A 508 15.65 23.85 -44.31
N PRO A 509 14.98 24.02 -45.46
CA PRO A 509 15.00 25.28 -46.20
C PRO A 509 14.49 26.44 -45.33
N SER A 510 15.16 27.59 -45.37
CA SER A 510 14.72 28.82 -44.68
C SER A 510 13.35 29.33 -45.17
N THR A 511 12.87 28.83 -46.31
CA THR A 511 11.56 29.11 -46.90
C THR A 511 10.41 28.28 -46.30
N ASN A 512 10.71 27.34 -45.39
CA ASN A 512 9.70 26.53 -44.74
C ASN A 512 8.78 27.41 -43.86
N SER A 513 7.47 27.19 -43.98
CA SER A 513 6.47 28.06 -43.37
C SER A 513 6.48 28.06 -41.84
N VAL A 514 6.95 26.98 -41.19
CA VAL A 514 7.06 26.90 -39.73
C VAL A 514 8.20 27.78 -39.22
N LEU A 515 9.36 27.79 -39.89
CA LEU A 515 10.49 28.64 -39.53
C LEU A 515 10.13 30.13 -39.66
N GLN A 516 9.46 30.49 -40.76
CA GLN A 516 8.97 31.85 -40.99
C GLN A 516 7.94 32.28 -39.94
N TYR A 517 6.93 31.44 -39.67
CA TYR A 517 5.90 31.73 -38.68
C TYR A 517 6.45 31.87 -37.26
N LEU A 518 7.47 31.08 -36.91
CA LEU A 518 8.11 31.13 -35.60
C LEU A 518 9.19 32.21 -35.50
N GLU A 519 9.56 32.84 -36.62
CA GLU A 519 10.64 33.83 -36.76
C GLU A 519 12.00 33.28 -36.28
N ILE A 520 12.32 32.04 -36.67
CA ILE A 520 13.56 31.36 -36.29
C ILE A 520 14.34 30.90 -37.51
N THR A 521 15.67 30.89 -37.41
CA THR A 521 16.57 30.42 -38.48
C THR A 521 16.80 28.93 -38.45
N ASP A 522 16.71 28.31 -37.26
CA ASP A 522 16.92 26.89 -37.05
C ASP A 522 16.06 26.37 -35.87
N PHE A 523 15.59 25.14 -36.00
CA PHE A 523 14.81 24.41 -35.01
C PHE A 523 15.58 24.09 -33.74
N SER A 524 16.91 24.11 -33.75
CA SER A 524 17.74 23.90 -32.55
C SER A 524 17.44 24.86 -31.39
N SER A 525 16.85 26.02 -31.70
CA SER A 525 16.40 27.01 -30.71
C SER A 525 15.19 26.54 -29.89
N ILE A 526 14.31 25.72 -30.49
CA ILE A 526 13.01 25.31 -29.92
C ILE A 526 12.84 23.81 -29.78
N LEU A 527 13.72 23.00 -30.37
CA LEU A 527 13.68 21.53 -30.32
C LEU A 527 14.98 20.98 -29.74
N THR A 528 14.83 19.89 -29.00
CA THR A 528 15.97 19.04 -28.60
C THR A 528 16.63 18.36 -29.81
N SER A 529 15.85 17.91 -30.79
CA SER A 529 16.38 17.30 -32.02
C SER A 529 15.37 17.46 -33.16
N PRO A 530 15.74 18.07 -34.30
CA PRO A 530 14.83 18.20 -35.42
C PRO A 530 14.58 16.88 -36.15
N TYR A 531 15.51 15.93 -36.08
CA TYR A 531 15.57 14.77 -36.97
C TYR A 531 14.37 13.82 -36.93
N SER A 532 13.72 13.66 -35.77
CA SER A 532 12.55 12.80 -35.66
C SER A 532 11.27 13.41 -36.21
N LEU A 533 11.28 14.70 -36.55
CA LEU A 533 10.12 15.47 -37.01
C LEU A 533 10.18 15.83 -38.49
N LEU A 534 11.31 15.58 -39.16
CA LEU A 534 11.50 15.84 -40.58
C LEU A 534 11.06 14.63 -41.41
N VAL A 535 10.26 14.89 -42.43
CA VAL A 535 9.74 13.88 -43.36
C VAL A 535 9.99 14.37 -44.77
N ALA A 536 10.54 13.54 -45.65
CA ALA A 536 10.56 13.84 -47.07
C ALA A 536 9.16 13.62 -47.64
N THR A 537 8.53 14.67 -48.17
CA THR A 537 7.23 14.56 -48.85
C THR A 537 7.40 13.95 -50.23
N ASP A 538 6.29 13.49 -50.84
CA ASP A 538 6.29 12.84 -52.16
C ASP A 538 6.82 13.76 -53.28
N ASP A 539 6.72 15.07 -53.11
CA ASP A 539 7.25 16.11 -54.01
C ASP A 539 8.75 16.41 -53.79
N GLY A 540 9.41 15.70 -52.87
CA GLY A 540 10.82 15.91 -52.51
C GLY A 540 11.08 17.10 -51.57
N ALA A 541 10.03 17.79 -51.10
CA ALA A 541 10.15 18.85 -50.10
C ALA A 541 10.31 18.27 -48.68
N VAL A 542 10.86 19.06 -47.76
CA VAL A 542 11.01 18.66 -46.35
C VAL A 542 9.76 19.08 -45.58
N GLY A 543 8.91 18.11 -45.26
CA GLY A 543 7.75 18.25 -44.39
C GLY A 543 8.11 18.20 -42.91
N ILE A 544 7.39 18.97 -42.09
CA ILE A 544 7.59 19.05 -40.63
C ILE A 544 6.35 18.58 -39.89
N ASP A 545 6.53 17.71 -38.91
CA ASP A 545 5.46 17.21 -38.03
C ASP A 545 4.62 18.33 -37.40
N ASN A 546 3.29 18.23 -37.55
CA ASN A 546 2.33 19.21 -37.02
C ASN A 546 2.42 19.42 -35.50
N GLY A 547 2.91 18.42 -34.75
CA GLY A 547 3.09 18.47 -33.30
C GLY A 547 4.16 19.47 -32.85
N VAL A 548 5.02 19.97 -33.75
CA VAL A 548 6.06 20.96 -33.42
C VAL A 548 5.46 22.24 -32.83
N LEU A 549 4.25 22.62 -33.25
CA LEU A 549 3.57 23.85 -32.84
C LEU A 549 3.00 23.81 -31.42
N LEU A 550 2.98 22.63 -30.77
CA LEU A 550 2.64 22.51 -29.36
C LEU A 550 3.58 23.32 -28.45
N VAL A 551 4.80 23.62 -28.92
CA VAL A 551 5.74 24.51 -28.22
C VAL A 551 5.10 25.87 -27.92
N LYS A 552 4.39 26.45 -28.90
CA LYS A 552 3.64 27.73 -28.78
C LYS A 552 2.17 27.54 -28.43
N ASN A 553 1.75 26.37 -27.94
CA ASN A 553 0.34 26.06 -27.66
C ASN A 553 -0.56 26.25 -28.88
N MET A 554 -0.08 25.93 -30.08
CA MET A 554 -0.85 25.99 -31.32
C MET A 554 -1.09 24.58 -31.87
N LEU A 555 -2.24 24.38 -32.51
CA LEU A 555 -2.64 23.11 -33.11
C LEU A 555 -3.38 23.37 -34.42
N GLN A 556 -3.12 22.55 -35.43
CA GLN A 556 -3.89 22.58 -36.68
C GLN A 556 -5.14 21.74 -36.54
N VAL A 557 -6.25 22.36 -36.92
CA VAL A 557 -7.58 21.82 -36.68
C VAL A 557 -8.23 21.41 -37.99
N SER A 558 -7.99 22.18 -39.04
CA SER A 558 -8.39 21.89 -40.42
C SER A 558 -7.27 22.27 -41.39
N ASP A 559 -7.44 21.94 -42.66
CA ASP A 559 -6.45 22.22 -43.71
C ASP A 559 -6.24 23.72 -43.97
N ALA A 560 -7.16 24.54 -43.47
CA ALA A 560 -7.14 25.99 -43.63
C ALA A 560 -6.84 26.75 -42.32
N VAL A 561 -6.78 26.07 -41.16
CA VAL A 561 -6.87 26.74 -39.85
C VAL A 561 -5.94 26.14 -38.80
N LEU A 562 -5.14 27.03 -38.20
CA LEU A 562 -4.37 26.83 -36.97
C LEU A 562 -4.97 27.67 -35.83
N THR A 563 -5.12 27.10 -34.63
CA THR A 563 -5.66 27.80 -33.44
C THR A 563 -4.85 27.49 -32.18
N ARG A 564 -5.12 28.23 -31.09
CA ARG A 564 -4.53 27.94 -29.78
C ARG A 564 -5.16 26.70 -29.15
N THR A 565 -4.37 25.90 -28.44
CA THR A 565 -4.83 24.67 -27.75
C THR A 565 -5.96 24.93 -26.74
N SER A 566 -6.07 26.15 -26.19
CA SER A 566 -7.18 26.58 -25.33
C SER A 566 -8.54 26.58 -26.03
N ASN A 567 -8.55 26.73 -27.36
CA ASN A 567 -9.78 26.83 -28.15
C ASN A 567 -10.22 25.48 -28.72
N VAL A 568 -9.31 24.49 -28.75
CA VAL A 568 -9.54 23.19 -29.42
C VAL A 568 -10.60 22.36 -28.70
N GLN A 569 -10.82 22.57 -27.40
CA GLN A 569 -11.91 21.95 -26.65
C GLN A 569 -13.28 22.21 -27.29
N TYR A 570 -13.50 23.42 -27.80
CA TYR A 570 -14.74 23.78 -28.46
C TYR A 570 -14.91 23.08 -29.81
N GLU A 571 -13.80 22.90 -30.54
CA GLU A 571 -13.80 22.22 -31.83
C GLU A 571 -14.04 20.71 -31.69
N LEU A 572 -13.49 20.09 -30.65
CA LEU A 572 -13.79 18.70 -30.31
C LEU A 572 -15.29 18.52 -30.07
N VAL A 573 -15.91 19.35 -29.23
CA VAL A 573 -17.35 19.30 -28.97
C VAL A 573 -18.14 19.55 -30.25
N TYR A 574 -17.78 20.56 -31.04
CA TYR A 574 -18.44 20.89 -32.31
C TYR A 574 -18.50 19.69 -33.27
N ARG A 575 -17.44 18.86 -33.32
CA ARG A 575 -17.39 17.65 -34.16
C ARG A 575 -18.36 16.55 -33.72
N PHE A 576 -18.66 16.44 -32.42
CA PHE A 576 -19.58 15.45 -31.89
C PHE A 576 -21.06 15.86 -31.96
N ILE A 577 -21.36 17.13 -32.24
CA ILE A 577 -22.74 17.59 -32.41
C ILE A 577 -23.28 17.03 -33.74
N PRO A 578 -24.41 16.30 -33.76
CA PRO A 578 -24.88 15.61 -34.96
C PRO A 578 -25.61 16.53 -35.96
N THR A 579 -26.34 17.54 -35.49
CA THR A 579 -27.20 18.37 -36.37
C THR A 579 -26.57 19.73 -36.68
N ALA A 580 -26.75 20.20 -37.93
CA ALA A 580 -26.23 21.49 -38.39
C ALA A 580 -26.82 22.67 -37.59
N LEU A 581 -28.09 22.58 -37.17
CA LEU A 581 -28.75 23.61 -36.38
C LEU A 581 -28.10 23.77 -34.99
N LEU A 582 -27.86 22.66 -34.27
CA LEU A 582 -27.17 22.68 -32.97
C LEU A 582 -25.73 23.16 -33.11
N ARG A 583 -25.04 22.78 -34.20
CA ARG A 583 -23.68 23.27 -34.51
C ARG A 583 -23.65 24.78 -34.67
N THR A 584 -24.60 25.36 -35.40
CA THR A 584 -24.67 26.81 -35.60
C THR A 584 -24.99 27.54 -34.31
N ILE A 585 -25.92 27.03 -33.49
CA ILE A 585 -26.25 27.61 -32.18
C ILE A 585 -25.02 27.57 -31.26
N PHE A 586 -24.36 26.42 -31.13
CA PHE A 586 -23.15 26.25 -30.33
C PHE A 586 -22.02 27.16 -30.83
N SER A 587 -21.81 27.22 -32.15
CA SER A 587 -20.82 28.10 -32.77
C SER A 587 -21.08 29.58 -32.49
N ARG A 588 -22.34 30.03 -32.44
CA ARG A 588 -22.69 31.40 -32.09
C ARG A 588 -22.52 31.67 -30.60
N ALA A 589 -22.82 30.69 -29.75
CA ALA A 589 -22.68 30.81 -28.30
C ALA A 589 -21.22 30.99 -27.85
N ILE A 590 -20.26 30.35 -28.53
CA ILE A 590 -18.83 30.47 -28.22
C ILE A 590 -18.24 31.79 -28.76
N GLY A 591 -18.82 32.34 -29.82
CA GLY A 591 -18.31 33.54 -30.49
C GLY A 591 -17.22 33.25 -31.52
N THR A 592 -16.50 34.30 -31.90
CA THR A 592 -15.40 34.20 -32.86
C THR A 592 -14.09 33.86 -32.16
N ILE A 593 -13.29 33.02 -32.81
CA ILE A 593 -12.01 32.54 -32.30
C ILE A 593 -10.91 33.04 -33.23
N ARG A 594 -9.78 33.48 -32.65
CA ARG A 594 -8.60 33.88 -33.42
C ARG A 594 -7.94 32.65 -34.04
N ILE A 595 -7.77 32.70 -35.35
CA ILE A 595 -7.12 31.66 -36.14
C ILE A 595 -5.96 32.22 -36.96
N VAL A 596 -5.04 31.36 -37.35
CA VAL A 596 -4.01 31.62 -38.35
C VAL A 596 -4.32 30.76 -39.58
N SER A 597 -4.32 31.37 -40.76
CA SER A 597 -4.70 30.69 -42.00
C SER A 597 -3.59 29.75 -42.47
N ILE A 598 -3.98 28.60 -43.01
CA ILE A 598 -3.10 27.64 -43.70
C ILE A 598 -3.56 27.54 -45.15
N GLU A 599 -2.61 27.46 -46.08
CA GLU A 599 -2.89 27.20 -47.49
C GLU A 599 -1.86 26.23 -48.05
N LYS A 600 -2.31 25.13 -48.68
CA LYS A 600 -1.44 24.09 -49.27
C LYS A 600 -0.34 23.60 -48.29
N ASN A 601 -0.73 23.32 -47.03
CA ASN A 601 0.17 22.90 -45.94
C ASN A 601 1.25 23.93 -45.54
N ARG A 602 1.11 25.19 -45.96
CA ARG A 602 1.97 26.30 -45.53
C ARG A 602 1.22 27.22 -44.57
N ILE A 603 1.85 27.56 -43.45
CA ILE A 603 1.33 28.54 -42.50
C ILE A 603 1.45 29.94 -43.10
N LEU A 604 0.34 30.67 -43.18
CA LEU A 604 0.31 32.06 -43.63
C LEU A 604 0.48 33.01 -42.44
N HIS A 605 1.09 34.18 -42.64
CA HIS A 605 1.19 35.22 -41.61
C HIS A 605 -0.13 36.00 -41.35
N HIS A 606 -1.23 35.57 -41.96
CA HIS A 606 -2.54 36.20 -41.81
C HIS A 606 -3.33 35.56 -40.66
N SER A 607 -3.72 36.36 -39.66
CA SER A 607 -4.64 35.93 -38.61
C SER A 607 -6.02 36.57 -38.77
N SER A 608 -7.09 35.81 -38.57
CA SER A 608 -8.47 36.30 -38.66
C SER A 608 -9.32 35.77 -37.49
N TYR A 609 -10.48 36.39 -37.25
CA TYR A 609 -11.46 35.91 -36.29
C TYR A 609 -12.58 35.21 -37.05
N LYS A 610 -12.82 33.93 -36.74
CA LYS A 610 -13.85 33.13 -37.40
C LYS A 610 -14.73 32.41 -36.38
N TYR A 611 -15.99 32.19 -36.74
CA TYR A 611 -16.86 31.26 -36.01
C TYR A 611 -16.45 29.80 -36.30
N LEU A 612 -16.74 28.87 -35.38
CA LEU A 612 -16.41 27.44 -35.56
C LEU A 612 -16.93 26.84 -36.86
N HIS A 613 -18.14 27.21 -37.28
CA HIS A 613 -18.73 26.71 -38.54
C HIS A 613 -18.03 27.24 -39.80
N GLU A 614 -17.25 28.32 -39.71
CA GLU A 614 -16.50 28.92 -40.82
C GLU A 614 -15.08 28.36 -40.95
N MET A 615 -14.64 27.50 -40.02
CA MET A 615 -13.29 26.94 -39.96
C MET A 615 -13.10 25.68 -40.80
N ALA A 616 -14.08 25.32 -41.64
CA ALA A 616 -14.06 24.13 -42.50
C ALA A 616 -13.77 22.81 -41.75
N LEU A 617 -14.26 22.68 -40.50
CA LEU A 617 -13.92 21.57 -39.59
C LEU A 617 -14.37 20.16 -40.05
N ASN A 618 -15.17 20.06 -41.13
CA ASN A 618 -15.79 18.82 -41.62
C ASN A 618 -15.14 18.25 -42.90
N GLN A 619 -14.22 18.96 -43.54
CA GLN A 619 -13.46 18.44 -44.70
C GLN A 619 -12.27 17.63 -44.17
N ARG A 620 -12.09 16.38 -44.60
CA ARG A 620 -11.08 15.47 -44.02
C ARG A 620 -10.18 14.87 -45.10
N GLU A 621 -9.09 15.59 -45.41
CA GLU A 621 -7.87 15.03 -46.00
C GLU A 621 -6.68 15.94 -45.59
N TYR A 622 -6.25 15.83 -44.32
CA TYR A 622 -5.15 16.65 -43.80
C TYR A 622 -3.79 16.02 -44.05
N SER A 623 -2.83 16.82 -44.50
CA SER A 623 -1.41 16.45 -44.46
C SER A 623 -0.94 16.45 -42.99
N PRO A 624 -0.28 15.38 -42.51
CA PRO A 624 0.31 15.37 -41.18
C PRO A 624 1.54 16.27 -41.04
N TYR A 625 1.92 16.98 -42.11
CA TYR A 625 3.14 17.76 -42.20
C TYR A 625 2.93 19.13 -42.82
N TYR A 626 3.67 20.12 -42.32
CA TYR A 626 3.85 21.44 -42.93
C TYR A 626 4.96 21.45 -43.97
N ALA A 627 4.75 22.20 -45.07
CA ALA A 627 5.74 22.41 -46.14
C ALA A 627 6.54 23.71 -45.98
#